data_AF-A0AAU5BH55-F1
#
_entry.id   AF-A0AAU5BH55-F1
#
_cell.length_a   1.000
_cell.length_b   1.000
_cell.length_c   1.000
_cell.angle_alpha   90.00
_cell.angle_beta   90.00
_cell.angle_gamma   90.00
#
_symmetry.space_group_name_H-M   'P 1'
#
loop_
_entity.id
_entity.type
_entity.pdbx_description
1 polymer ?
#
loop_
_entity_poly.entity_id
_entity_poly.type
_entity_poly.pdbx_seq_one_letter_code
_entity_poly.pdbx_strand_id
1 'polypeptide(L)'
;MASSTDPATWSRHRDAAASSAGAGLGFVLDGDGVVCLDLDHCLDQDGAPLPWAQTILAAADGTWVEVSRSGDGLHVWGLGSLESGRRITFHGGSVELYADGRYIAVTGATFGDTPRRLGDLQHVIDALL
;
A
#
# COMPACT_ATOMS: atom_id res chain seq x y z
N MET A 1 5.25 16.42 14.94
CA MET A 1 4.42 15.75 13.93
C MET A 1 5.17 15.88 12.61
N ALA A 2 5.39 14.80 11.87
CA ALA A 2 6.00 14.86 10.55
C ALA A 2 4.95 15.28 9.51
N SER A 3 5.36 16.05 8.50
CA SER A 3 4.50 16.43 7.37
C SER A 3 4.59 15.35 6.29
N SER A 4 3.51 15.07 5.55
CA SER A 4 3.58 14.15 4.39
C SER A 4 4.14 14.81 3.14
N THR A 5 4.48 16.10 3.19
CA THR A 5 4.94 16.90 2.03
C THR A 5 6.21 17.69 2.30
N ASP A 6 6.80 17.59 3.49
CA ASP A 6 8.08 18.25 3.83
C ASP A 6 9.17 17.20 4.13
N PRO A 7 10.07 16.92 3.17
CA PRO A 7 11.16 15.96 3.33
C PRO A 7 12.09 16.24 4.51
N ALA A 8 12.22 17.50 4.94
CA ALA A 8 13.04 17.85 6.09
C ALA A 8 12.49 17.29 7.41
N THR A 9 11.22 16.89 7.42
CA THR A 9 10.57 16.27 8.58
C THR A 9 10.61 14.74 8.56
N TRP A 10 11.18 14.15 7.51
CA TRP A 10 11.30 12.70 7.36
C TRP A 10 12.64 12.20 7.90
N SER A 11 12.73 10.89 8.07
CA SER A 11 13.96 10.23 8.52
C SER A 11 14.21 8.99 7.69
N ARG A 12 15.47 8.54 7.65
CA ARG A 12 15.81 7.29 6.98
C ARG A 12 15.24 6.12 7.77
N HIS A 13 14.95 5.02 7.08
CA HIS A 13 14.42 3.80 7.69
C HIS A 13 15.16 3.38 8.98
N ARG A 14 16.50 3.40 9.00
CA ARG A 14 17.28 3.01 10.18
C ARG A 14 16.97 3.87 11.41
N ASP A 15 16.77 5.18 11.20
CA ASP A 15 16.58 6.15 12.26
C ASP A 15 15.12 6.07 12.76
N ALA A 16 14.17 5.88 11.84
CA ALA A 16 12.76 5.61 12.13
C ALA A 16 12.58 4.30 12.91
N ALA A 17 13.26 3.22 12.51
CA ALA A 17 13.17 1.91 13.14
C ALA A 17 13.78 1.86 14.55
N ALA A 18 14.75 2.74 14.84
CA ALA A 18 15.32 2.90 16.18
C ALA A 18 14.50 3.83 17.09
N SER A 19 13.51 4.54 16.54
CA SER A 19 12.70 5.50 17.28
C SER A 19 11.59 4.79 18.07
N SER A 20 11.35 5.27 19.30
CA SER A 20 10.18 4.88 20.10
C SER A 20 8.97 5.80 19.89
N ALA A 21 9.08 6.77 18.98
CA ALA A 21 8.00 7.71 18.69
C ALA A 21 7.02 7.14 17.66
N GLY A 22 5.74 7.46 17.82
CA GLY A 22 4.67 6.99 16.93
C GLY A 22 4.20 5.57 17.28
N ALA A 23 3.40 4.98 16.37
CA ALA A 23 2.78 3.66 16.54
C ALA A 23 3.32 2.62 15.54
N GLY A 24 4.55 2.84 15.04
CA GLY A 24 5.19 2.00 14.04
C GLY A 24 5.75 2.80 12.86
N LEU A 25 6.26 2.07 11.88
CA LEU A 25 6.83 2.65 10.67
C LEU A 25 5.74 3.12 9.72
N GLY A 26 6.14 4.02 8.82
CA GLY A 26 5.46 4.18 7.56
C GLY A 26 6.33 4.87 6.55
N PHE A 27 5.82 4.91 5.33
CA PHE A 27 6.52 5.35 4.14
C PHE A 27 5.77 6.54 3.56
N VAL A 28 6.51 7.60 3.22
CA VAL A 28 5.95 8.75 2.53
C VAL A 28 6.12 8.52 1.04
N LEU A 29 5.02 8.55 0.31
CA LEU A 29 4.98 8.55 -1.14
C LEU A 29 5.21 9.98 -1.62
N ASP A 30 6.28 10.21 -2.37
CA ASP A 30 6.75 11.53 -2.81
C ASP A 30 6.80 11.65 -4.34
N GLY A 31 6.17 10.72 -5.06
CA GLY A 31 6.15 10.69 -6.53
C GLY A 31 7.42 10.11 -7.16
N ASP A 32 8.28 9.44 -6.40
CA ASP A 32 9.49 8.76 -6.90
C ASP A 32 9.24 7.49 -7.73
N GLY A 33 7.96 7.15 -7.95
CA GLY A 33 7.52 5.98 -8.70
C GLY A 33 7.11 4.80 -7.83
N VAL A 34 7.26 4.89 -6.49
CA VAL A 34 6.64 3.94 -5.58
C VAL A 34 5.15 4.25 -5.43
N VAL A 35 4.32 3.21 -5.49
CA VAL A 35 2.88 3.29 -5.35
C VAL A 35 2.37 2.29 -4.31
N CYS A 36 1.23 2.61 -3.71
CA CYS A 36 0.50 1.74 -2.81
C CYS A 36 -0.97 1.69 -3.24
N LEU A 37 -1.49 0.49 -3.48
CA LEU A 37 -2.92 0.22 -3.58
C LEU A 37 -3.41 -0.22 -2.20
N ASP A 38 -4.29 0.54 -1.58
CA ASP A 38 -4.92 0.22 -0.30
C ASP A 38 -6.28 -0.43 -0.56
N LEU A 39 -6.42 -1.68 -0.13
CA LEU A 39 -7.62 -2.49 -0.28
C LEU A 39 -8.32 -2.57 1.07
N ASP A 40 -9.29 -1.68 1.29
CA ASP A 40 -10.05 -1.58 2.54
C ASP A 40 -10.99 -2.76 2.74
N HIS A 41 -11.02 -3.31 3.97
CA HIS A 41 -11.95 -4.38 4.39
C HIS A 41 -12.02 -5.53 3.37
N CYS A 42 -10.87 -5.91 2.84
CA CYS A 42 -10.76 -6.85 1.74
C CYS A 42 -10.54 -8.30 2.19
N LEU A 43 -10.37 -8.54 3.49
CA LEU A 43 -10.29 -9.87 4.09
C LEU A 43 -11.60 -10.22 4.81
N ASP A 44 -12.00 -11.49 4.74
CA ASP A 44 -13.09 -12.02 5.54
C ASP A 44 -12.64 -12.36 6.98
N GLN A 45 -13.58 -12.88 7.77
CA GLN A 45 -13.35 -13.27 9.18
C GLN A 45 -12.27 -14.36 9.36
N ASP A 46 -11.98 -15.13 8.32
CA ASP A 46 -10.97 -16.19 8.31
C ASP A 46 -9.63 -15.69 7.74
N GLY A 47 -9.56 -14.42 7.34
CA GLY A 47 -8.38 -13.79 6.74
C GLY A 47 -8.22 -14.10 5.25
N ALA A 48 -9.23 -14.67 4.60
CA ALA A 48 -9.19 -14.93 3.17
C ALA A 48 -9.63 -13.67 2.39
N PRO A 49 -8.98 -13.34 1.26
CA PRO A 49 -9.37 -12.18 0.48
C PRO A 49 -10.76 -12.37 -0.14
N LEU A 50 -11.57 -11.32 -0.10
CA LEU A 50 -12.86 -11.26 -0.77
C LEU A 50 -12.69 -11.39 -2.30
N PRO A 51 -13.71 -11.86 -3.04
CA PRO A 51 -13.58 -12.15 -4.47
C PRO A 51 -13.04 -10.98 -5.31
N TRP A 52 -13.45 -9.74 -5.01
CA TRP A 52 -12.96 -8.56 -5.71
C TRP A 52 -11.48 -8.30 -5.45
N ALA A 53 -11.01 -8.56 -4.23
CA ALA A 53 -9.63 -8.37 -3.83
C ALA A 53 -8.74 -9.45 -4.44
N GLN A 54 -9.22 -10.70 -4.51
CA GLN A 54 -8.52 -11.78 -5.20
C GLN A 54 -8.23 -11.44 -6.66
N THR A 55 -9.16 -10.79 -7.37
CA THR A 55 -8.94 -10.34 -8.75
C THR A 55 -7.79 -9.35 -8.86
N ILE A 56 -7.70 -8.39 -7.94
CA ILE A 56 -6.60 -7.40 -7.91
C ILE A 56 -5.29 -8.09 -7.54
N LEU A 57 -5.28 -8.93 -6.50
CA LEU A 57 -4.09 -9.66 -6.05
C LEU A 57 -3.54 -10.60 -7.14
N ALA A 58 -4.42 -11.21 -7.93
CA ALA A 58 -4.01 -12.05 -9.06
C ALA A 58 -3.38 -11.24 -10.21
N ALA A 59 -3.85 -10.00 -10.42
CA ALA A 59 -3.27 -9.10 -11.42
C ALA A 59 -1.98 -8.44 -10.94
N ALA A 60 -1.86 -8.19 -9.63
CA ALA A 60 -0.70 -7.61 -8.96
C ALA A 60 0.35 -8.68 -8.59
N ASP A 61 0.53 -9.69 -9.42
CA ASP A 61 1.48 -10.76 -9.11
C ASP A 61 2.93 -10.26 -9.11
N GLY A 62 3.78 -10.92 -8.34
CA GLY A 62 5.22 -10.62 -8.34
C GLY A 62 5.64 -9.37 -7.56
N THR A 63 4.74 -8.76 -6.78
CA THR A 63 5.03 -7.67 -5.85
C THR A 63 4.71 -7.99 -4.39
N TRP A 64 5.18 -7.14 -3.49
CA TRP A 64 4.96 -7.28 -2.06
C TRP A 64 3.57 -6.83 -1.62
N VAL A 65 2.92 -7.65 -0.80
CA VAL A 65 1.64 -7.35 -0.16
C VAL A 65 1.78 -7.52 1.34
N GLU A 66 1.25 -6.57 2.10
CA GLU A 66 1.18 -6.65 3.57
C GLU A 66 -0.25 -6.48 4.08
N VAL A 67 -0.50 -7.03 5.26
CA VAL A 67 -1.73 -6.77 6.01
C VAL A 67 -1.66 -5.37 6.60
N SER A 68 -2.70 -4.57 6.38
CA SER A 68 -2.79 -3.20 6.88
C SER A 68 -2.93 -3.19 8.41
N ARG A 69 -2.86 -2.00 9.02
CA ARG A 69 -3.00 -1.87 10.49
C ARG A 69 -4.38 -2.28 11.02
N SER A 70 -5.43 -2.27 10.20
CA SER A 70 -6.76 -2.69 10.64
C SER A 70 -6.86 -4.21 10.83
N GLY A 71 -5.97 -4.98 10.18
CA GLY A 71 -5.97 -6.44 10.21
C GLY A 71 -6.92 -7.10 9.22
N ASP A 72 -7.83 -6.33 8.60
CA ASP A 72 -8.80 -6.78 7.60
C ASP A 72 -8.64 -6.12 6.22
N GLY A 73 -7.63 -5.26 6.07
CA GLY A 73 -7.23 -4.64 4.80
C GLY A 73 -5.83 -5.09 4.34
N LEU A 74 -5.49 -4.77 3.11
CA LEU A 74 -4.18 -5.10 2.51
C LEU A 74 -3.58 -3.87 1.83
N HIS A 75 -2.27 -3.68 1.97
CA HIS A 75 -1.50 -2.77 1.14
C HIS A 75 -0.75 -3.57 0.07
N VAL A 76 -0.99 -3.25 -1.19
CA VAL A 76 -0.24 -3.79 -2.34
C VAL A 76 0.75 -2.73 -2.78
N TRP A 77 2.03 -3.00 -2.55
CA TRP A 77 3.12 -2.07 -2.84
C TRP A 77 3.74 -2.38 -4.19
N GLY A 78 4.16 -1.38 -4.96
CA GLY A 78 4.86 -1.63 -6.22
C GLY A 78 5.40 -0.37 -6.87
N LEU A 79 5.73 -0.47 -8.15
CA LEU A 79 6.20 0.62 -8.99
C LEU A 79 5.12 0.99 -10.01
N GLY A 80 4.94 2.29 -10.24
CA GLY A 80 3.97 2.79 -11.20
C GLY A 80 3.88 4.32 -11.17
N SER A 81 2.97 4.85 -11.97
CA SER A 81 2.69 6.28 -12.06
C SER A 81 1.19 6.54 -11.97
N LEU A 82 0.85 7.61 -11.26
CA LEU A 82 -0.52 8.06 -11.07
C LEU A 82 -0.50 9.59 -10.95
N GLU A 83 -1.32 10.28 -11.75
CA GLU A 83 -1.37 11.75 -11.74
C GLU A 83 -1.83 12.30 -10.38
N SER A 84 -2.80 11.64 -9.75
CA SER A 84 -3.27 12.01 -8.41
C SER A 84 -3.89 10.81 -7.70
N GLY A 85 -3.70 10.75 -6.39
CA GLY A 85 -4.30 9.69 -5.58
C GLY A 85 -5.83 9.71 -5.68
N ARG A 86 -6.45 8.53 -5.84
CA ARG A 86 -7.90 8.42 -5.98
C ARG A 86 -8.46 7.17 -5.32
N ARG A 87 -9.68 7.30 -4.82
CA ARG A 87 -10.49 6.18 -4.34
C ARG A 87 -11.48 5.75 -5.41
N ILE A 88 -11.61 4.46 -5.64
CA ILE A 88 -12.55 3.86 -6.58
C ILE A 88 -13.36 2.75 -5.91
N THR A 89 -14.50 2.41 -6.51
CA THR A 89 -15.24 1.20 -6.18
C THR A 89 -14.97 0.14 -7.24
N PHE A 90 -14.44 -1.01 -6.85
CA PHE A 90 -14.15 -2.13 -7.75
C PHE A 90 -14.94 -3.38 -7.30
N HIS A 91 -15.90 -3.81 -8.11
CA HIS A 91 -16.80 -4.92 -7.81
C HIS A 91 -17.42 -4.88 -6.39
N GLY A 92 -17.74 -3.68 -5.90
CA GLY A 92 -18.32 -3.44 -4.57
C GLY A 92 -17.32 -3.26 -3.44
N GLY A 93 -16.02 -3.46 -3.68
CA GLY A 93 -14.92 -3.12 -2.75
C GLY A 93 -14.42 -1.69 -2.92
N SER A 94 -13.77 -1.15 -1.89
CA SER A 94 -13.10 0.16 -1.92
C SER A 94 -11.61 -0.05 -2.17
N VAL A 95 -11.06 0.65 -3.16
CA VAL A 95 -9.64 0.64 -3.48
C VAL A 95 -9.14 2.08 -3.52
N GLU A 96 -8.10 2.38 -2.76
CA GLU A 96 -7.43 3.68 -2.81
C GLU A 96 -6.06 3.53 -3.46
N LEU A 97 -5.78 4.34 -4.49
CA LEU A 97 -4.53 4.35 -5.21
C LEU A 97 -3.72 5.58 -4.78
N TYR A 98 -2.48 5.36 -4.34
CA TYR A 98 -1.59 6.41 -3.87
C TYR A 98 -0.21 6.34 -4.51
N ALA A 99 0.33 7.50 -4.91
CA ALA A 99 1.67 7.64 -5.49
C ALA A 99 2.45 8.86 -4.98
N ASP A 100 1.77 9.87 -4.42
CA ASP A 100 2.38 11.12 -3.96
C ASP A 100 1.57 11.77 -2.82
N GLY A 101 2.24 12.61 -2.02
CA GLY A 101 1.69 13.48 -0.98
C GLY A 101 1.09 12.77 0.23
N ARG A 102 1.28 11.45 0.34
CA ARG A 102 0.63 10.59 1.35
C ARG A 102 1.64 9.78 2.12
N TYR A 103 1.37 9.65 3.41
CA TYR A 103 2.04 8.70 4.29
C TYR A 103 1.17 7.46 4.42
N ILE A 104 1.77 6.28 4.23
CA ILE A 104 1.13 4.99 4.44
C ILE A 104 1.82 4.30 5.62
N ALA A 105 1.01 3.80 6.56
CA ALA A 105 1.52 3.01 7.66
C ALA A 105 2.04 1.66 7.13
N VAL A 106 3.30 1.33 7.41
CA VAL A 106 3.92 0.08 6.98
C VAL A 106 3.94 -0.87 8.18
N THR A 107 3.39 -2.07 8.02
CA THR A 107 3.30 -3.07 9.09
C THR A 107 4.44 -4.10 9.01
N GLY A 108 4.95 -4.36 7.79
CA GLY A 108 5.89 -5.44 7.53
C GLY A 108 5.25 -6.84 7.58
N ALA A 109 3.95 -6.93 7.88
CA ALA A 109 3.21 -8.18 8.03
C ALA A 109 2.86 -8.72 6.64
N THR A 110 3.82 -9.42 6.02
CA THR A 110 3.66 -9.98 4.68
C THR A 110 2.42 -10.87 4.60
N PHE A 111 1.55 -10.59 3.64
CA PHE A 111 0.37 -11.40 3.36
C PHE A 111 0.75 -12.57 2.46
N GLY A 112 0.39 -13.79 2.88
CA GLY A 112 0.71 -15.02 2.16
C GLY A 112 2.21 -15.22 1.92
N ASP A 113 2.54 -15.74 0.74
CA ASP A 113 3.93 -15.98 0.29
C ASP A 113 4.33 -14.99 -0.82
N THR A 114 3.90 -13.72 -0.69
CA THR A 114 4.25 -12.68 -1.67
C THR A 114 5.73 -12.33 -1.62
N PRO A 115 6.36 -12.02 -2.77
CA PRO A 115 7.77 -11.66 -2.80
C PRO A 115 8.03 -10.37 -2.04
N ARG A 116 9.20 -10.27 -1.40
CA ARG A 116 9.62 -9.06 -0.68
C ARG A 116 10.34 -8.07 -1.59
N ARG A 117 9.66 -7.64 -2.66
CA ARG A 117 10.17 -6.68 -3.65
C ARG A 117 9.04 -5.83 -4.21
N LEU A 118 9.38 -4.68 -4.78
CA LEU A 118 8.45 -3.88 -5.57
C LEU A 118 8.47 -4.39 -7.03
N GLY A 119 7.33 -4.91 -7.49
CA GLY A 119 7.07 -5.28 -8.87
C GLY A 119 6.42 -4.13 -9.64
N ASP A 120 6.18 -4.34 -10.93
CA ASP A 120 5.44 -3.41 -11.78
C ASP A 120 3.94 -3.51 -11.49
N LEU A 121 3.30 -2.39 -11.18
CA LEU A 121 1.86 -2.26 -10.94
C LEU A 121 1.19 -1.34 -11.97
N GLN A 122 1.89 -0.83 -12.98
CA GLN A 122 1.29 0.11 -13.93
C GLN A 122 0.10 -0.52 -14.65
N HIS A 123 0.18 -1.78 -15.06
CA HIS A 123 -0.95 -2.46 -15.73
C HIS A 123 -2.16 -2.65 -14.81
N VAL A 124 -1.94 -2.84 -13.49
CA VAL A 124 -3.02 -2.95 -12.51
C VAL A 124 -3.67 -1.60 -12.29
N ILE A 125 -2.85 -0.54 -12.16
CA ILE A 125 -3.34 0.84 -12.06
C ILE A 125 -4.20 1.16 -13.28
N ASP A 126 -3.69 0.96 -14.50
CA ASP A 126 -4.40 1.27 -15.73
C ASP A 126 -5.75 0.53 -15.85
N ALA A 127 -5.84 -0.72 -15.37
CA ALA A 127 -7.06 -1.51 -15.37
C ALA A 127 -8.11 -1.05 -14.34
N LEU A 128 -7.69 -0.34 -13.30
CA LEU A 128 -8.54 0.17 -12.22
C LEU A 128 -9.05 1.60 -12.47
N LEU A 129 -8.39 2.35 -13.36
CA LEU A 129 -8.69 3.77 -13.63
C LEU A 129 -9.84 3.97 -14.61
#